data_AF-A0A554X4W3-F1
#
_entry.id   AF-A0A554X4W3-F1
#
_cell.length_a   1.000
_cell.length_b   1.000
_cell.length_c   1.000
_cell.angle_alpha   90.00
_cell.angle_beta   90.00
_cell.angle_gamma   90.00
#
_symmetry.space_group_name_H-M   'P 1'
#
loop_
_entity.id
_entity.type
_entity.pdbx_description
1 polymer ?
#
loop_
_entity_poly.entity_id
_entity_poly.type
_entity_poly.pdbx_seq_one_letter_code
_entity_poly.pdbx_strand_id
1 'polypeptide(L)'
;MAGELDVDLVEIAPMATPPVCRLIDYGKFKYAEQKKAAEAKAKQKVIEVKEVKFRPGTDEGDYQVKMRNIRRFLEDGDKCKVTLRFRGREITHQELGLALLERIRTELGDSIVVEQFPKLEGRQMIMMIAPSRKKGAGASKAEAAAPTA
;
A
#
# COMPACT_ATOMS: atom_id res chain seq x y z
N MET A 1 15.20 4.50 -49.15
CA MET A 1 15.95 4.52 -47.87
C MET A 1 15.16 4.20 -46.59
N ALA A 2 13.83 4.23 -46.54
CA ALA A 2 13.07 3.49 -45.49
C ALA A 2 12.49 2.17 -46.03
N GLY A 3 11.98 2.18 -47.27
CA GLY A 3 11.46 0.98 -47.95
C GLY A 3 12.50 -0.07 -48.37
N GLU A 4 13.79 0.13 -48.07
CA GLU A 4 14.87 -0.83 -48.41
C GLU A 4 15.33 -1.65 -47.20
N LEU A 5 14.90 -1.30 -45.97
CA LEU A 5 15.43 -1.87 -44.73
C LEU A 5 14.35 -2.40 -43.77
N ASP A 6 13.07 -2.47 -44.17
CA ASP A 6 11.96 -3.00 -43.35
C ASP A 6 11.88 -2.38 -41.94
N VAL A 7 12.17 -1.07 -41.85
CA VAL A 7 12.18 -0.30 -40.59
C VAL A 7 11.25 0.90 -40.68
N ASP A 8 10.55 1.19 -39.58
CA ASP A 8 9.64 2.33 -39.47
C ASP A 8 10.38 3.61 -39.02
N LEU A 9 9.90 4.76 -39.50
CA LEU A 9 10.33 6.06 -39.01
C LEU A 9 9.44 6.44 -37.81
N VAL A 10 10.00 6.39 -36.60
CA VAL A 10 9.25 6.67 -35.37
C VAL A 10 9.70 8.02 -34.79
N GLU A 11 8.72 8.90 -34.57
CA GLU A 11 8.93 10.21 -33.94
C GLU A 11 8.95 10.04 -32.41
N ILE A 12 10.12 10.18 -31.79
CA ILE A 12 10.29 9.94 -30.34
C ILE A 12 10.01 11.22 -29.52
N ALA A 13 10.26 12.40 -30.11
CA ALA A 13 10.15 13.68 -29.43
C ALA A 13 9.41 14.71 -30.31
N PRO A 14 8.06 14.74 -30.25
CA PRO A 14 7.27 15.70 -31.03
C PRO A 14 7.36 17.15 -30.50
N MET A 15 7.86 17.34 -29.27
CA MET A 15 8.00 18.66 -28.64
C MET A 15 9.34 19.36 -28.89
N ALA A 16 10.27 18.74 -29.62
CA ALA A 16 11.57 19.36 -29.96
C ALA A 16 11.48 20.10 -31.30
N THR A 17 12.14 21.27 -31.41
CA THR A 17 12.31 22.01 -32.66
C THR A 17 13.78 21.93 -33.11
N PRO A 18 14.13 21.21 -34.20
CA PRO A 18 13.29 20.37 -35.07
C PRO A 18 12.97 18.97 -34.48
N PRO A 19 11.87 18.33 -34.91
CA PRO A 19 11.44 17.02 -34.40
C PRO A 19 12.49 15.95 -34.69
N VAL A 20 12.78 15.13 -33.68
CA VAL A 20 13.81 14.08 -33.76
C VAL A 20 13.13 12.75 -34.07
N CYS A 21 13.28 12.32 -35.32
CA CYS A 21 12.79 11.02 -35.79
C CYS A 21 13.92 9.99 -35.74
N ARG A 22 13.65 8.79 -35.23
CA ARG A 22 14.62 7.69 -35.16
C ARG A 22 14.08 6.50 -35.92
N LEU A 23 14.92 5.90 -36.77
CA LEU A 23 14.58 4.69 -37.51
C LEU A 23 14.62 3.50 -36.55
N ILE A 24 13.45 2.99 -36.19
CA ILE A 24 13.26 1.87 -35.25
C ILE A 24 12.06 1.05 -35.73
N ASP A 25 12.17 -0.27 -35.67
CA ASP A 25 11.04 -1.19 -35.82
C ASP A 25 10.03 -0.98 -34.67
N TYR A 26 8.87 -0.40 -35.01
CA TYR A 26 7.86 0.00 -34.04
C TYR A 26 7.29 -1.22 -33.28
N GLY A 27 7.17 -2.37 -33.95
CA GLY A 27 6.67 -3.60 -33.34
C GLY A 27 7.60 -4.13 -32.24
N LYS A 28 8.91 -4.16 -32.52
CA LYS A 28 9.92 -4.57 -31.52
C LYS A 28 10.01 -3.60 -30.35
N PHE A 29 9.93 -2.30 -30.59
CA PHE A 29 9.97 -1.28 -29.54
C PHE A 29 8.76 -1.40 -28.60
N LYS A 30 7.54 -1.50 -29.14
CA LYS A 30 6.32 -1.63 -28.35
C LYS A 30 6.31 -2.93 -27.52
N TYR A 31 6.83 -4.02 -28.07
CA TYR A 31 7.00 -5.28 -27.35
C TYR A 31 8.00 -5.16 -26.20
N ALA A 32 9.14 -4.49 -26.43
CA ALA A 32 10.15 -4.25 -25.39
C ALA A 32 9.62 -3.35 -24.26
N GLU A 33 8.89 -2.29 -24.58
CA GLU A 33 8.23 -1.44 -23.58
C GLU A 33 7.17 -2.19 -22.80
N GLN A 34 6.30 -2.95 -23.47
CA GLN A 34 5.27 -3.75 -22.80
C GLN A 34 5.88 -4.81 -21.89
N LYS A 35 6.94 -5.50 -22.35
CA LYS A 35 7.67 -6.48 -21.54
C LYS A 35 8.31 -5.82 -20.33
N LYS A 36 8.98 -4.69 -20.50
CA LYS A 36 9.61 -3.93 -19.40
C LYS A 36 8.57 -3.40 -18.41
N ALA A 37 7.42 -2.93 -18.90
CA ALA A 37 6.30 -2.49 -18.06
C ALA A 37 5.65 -3.66 -17.32
N ALA A 38 5.49 -4.83 -17.96
CA ALA A 38 4.98 -6.04 -17.33
C ALA A 38 5.95 -6.57 -16.25
N GLU A 39 7.26 -6.58 -16.53
CA GLU A 39 8.28 -6.92 -15.55
C GLU A 39 8.32 -5.94 -14.38
N ALA A 40 8.14 -4.63 -14.64
CA ALA A 40 8.05 -3.62 -13.58
C ALA A 40 6.80 -3.82 -12.72
N LYS A 41 5.64 -4.08 -13.33
CA LYS A 41 4.39 -4.38 -12.61
C LYS A 41 4.49 -5.69 -11.81
N ALA A 42 5.11 -6.72 -12.35
CA ALA A 42 5.31 -7.99 -11.65
C ALA A 42 6.29 -7.86 -10.46
N LYS A 43 7.28 -6.97 -10.55
CA LYS A 43 8.24 -6.69 -9.46
C LYS A 43 7.66 -5.78 -8.37
N GLN A 44 6.53 -5.12 -8.63
CA GLN A 44 5.87 -4.29 -7.63
C GLN A 44 5.23 -5.21 -6.58
N LYS A 45 5.76 -5.19 -5.35
CA LYS A 45 5.10 -5.83 -4.21
C LYS A 45 3.72 -5.18 -4.01
N VAL A 46 2.67 -5.95 -4.26
CA VAL A 46 1.29 -5.57 -3.92
C VAL A 46 1.18 -5.58 -2.40
N ILE A 47 0.91 -4.41 -1.82
CA ILE A 47 0.65 -4.27 -0.39
C ILE A 47 -0.83 -4.49 -0.19
N GLU A 48 -1.22 -5.61 0.42
CA GLU A 48 -2.63 -5.88 0.70
C GLU A 48 -3.03 -5.32 2.06
N VAL A 49 -4.32 -4.97 2.20
CA VAL A 49 -4.89 -4.54 3.49
C VAL A 49 -5.61 -5.74 4.10
N LYS A 50 -5.03 -6.31 5.15
CA LYS A 50 -5.62 -7.43 5.88
C LYS A 50 -6.44 -6.93 7.07
N GLU A 51 -7.69 -7.35 7.16
CA GLU A 51 -8.59 -6.93 8.23
C GLU A 51 -8.61 -7.95 9.38
N VAL A 52 -8.37 -7.49 10.60
CA VAL A 52 -8.42 -8.31 11.82
C VAL A 52 -9.53 -7.80 12.72
N LYS A 53 -10.50 -8.67 13.01
CA LYS A 53 -11.70 -8.32 13.79
C LYS A 53 -11.57 -8.72 15.25
N PHE A 54 -11.83 -7.78 16.15
CA PHE A 54 -11.86 -7.99 17.60
C PHE A 54 -13.27 -7.79 18.16
N ARG A 55 -13.52 -8.42 19.30
CA ARG A 55 -14.76 -8.26 20.09
C ARG A 55 -14.38 -7.72 21.48
N PRO A 56 -15.24 -6.91 22.13
CA PRO A 56 -14.99 -6.35 23.47
C PRO A 56 -15.03 -7.37 24.62
N GLY A 57 -14.87 -8.66 24.35
CA GLY A 57 -14.75 -9.75 25.32
C GLY A 57 -13.83 -10.85 24.80
N THR A 58 -12.78 -10.45 24.07
CA THR A 58 -11.81 -11.39 23.52
C THR A 58 -11.01 -12.03 24.65
N ASP A 59 -11.03 -13.37 24.69
CA ASP A 59 -10.16 -14.17 25.56
C ASP A 59 -8.68 -13.96 25.24
N GLU A 60 -7.82 -14.08 26.24
CA GLU A 60 -6.38 -13.86 26.11
C GLU A 60 -5.73 -14.80 25.08
N GLY A 61 -6.24 -16.03 24.95
CA GLY A 61 -5.80 -16.96 23.91
C GLY A 61 -6.12 -16.49 22.48
N ASP A 62 -7.34 -15.97 22.24
CA ASP A 62 -7.74 -15.43 20.93
C ASP A 62 -6.98 -14.13 20.61
N TYR A 63 -6.70 -13.32 21.63
CA TYR A 63 -5.84 -12.14 21.51
C TYR A 63 -4.45 -12.50 21.00
N GLN A 64 -3.78 -13.46 21.64
CA GLN A 64 -2.42 -13.88 21.25
C GLN A 64 -2.36 -14.47 19.83
N VAL A 65 -3.38 -15.23 19.42
CA VAL A 65 -3.46 -15.78 18.05
C VAL A 65 -3.59 -14.65 17.03
N LYS A 66 -4.48 -13.68 17.26
CA LYS A 66 -4.64 -12.52 16.36
C LYS A 66 -3.40 -11.65 16.32
N MET A 67 -2.75 -11.46 17.46
CA MET A 67 -1.51 -10.70 17.56
C MET A 67 -0.38 -11.36 16.75
N ARG A 68 -0.26 -12.69 16.80
CA ARG A 68 0.70 -13.45 15.97
C ARG A 68 0.40 -13.27 14.48
N ASN A 69 -0.87 -13.30 14.10
CA ASN A 69 -1.26 -13.07 12.70
C ASN A 69 -0.94 -11.64 12.25
N ILE A 70 -1.20 -10.63 13.09
CA ILE A 70 -0.84 -9.23 12.81
C ILE A 70 0.67 -9.11 12.59
N ARG A 71 1.50 -9.68 13.46
CA ARG A 71 2.97 -9.69 13.29
C ARG A 71 3.38 -10.31 11.96
N ARG A 72 2.80 -11.46 11.60
CA ARG A 72 3.07 -12.12 10.32
C ARG A 72 2.72 -11.23 9.12
N PHE A 73 1.57 -10.58 9.15
CA PHE A 73 1.16 -9.67 8.07
C PHE A 73 2.08 -8.45 7.96
N LEU A 74 2.54 -7.91 9.10
CA LEU A 74 3.50 -6.81 9.12
C LEU A 74 4.88 -7.24 8.58
N GLU A 75 5.33 -8.47 8.89
CA GLU A 75 6.56 -9.05 8.32
C GLU A 75 6.45 -9.25 6.80
N ASP A 76 5.29 -9.67 6.31
CA ASP A 76 5.00 -9.81 4.88
C ASP A 76 5.00 -8.44 4.15
N GLY A 77 4.84 -7.34 4.92
CA GLY A 77 4.81 -5.98 4.41
C GLY A 77 3.40 -5.46 4.10
N ASP A 78 2.37 -6.19 4.52
CA ASP A 78 0.96 -5.85 4.37
C ASP A 78 0.51 -4.84 5.41
N LYS A 79 -0.53 -4.08 5.07
CA LYS A 79 -1.21 -3.19 6.02
C LYS A 79 -2.24 -3.98 6.81
N CYS A 80 -2.35 -3.70 8.10
CA CYS A 80 -3.35 -4.31 8.97
C CYS A 80 -4.42 -3.28 9.34
N LYS A 81 -5.67 -3.61 9.04
CA LYS A 81 -6.84 -2.89 9.54
C LYS A 81 -7.41 -3.63 10.74
N VAL A 82 -7.26 -3.06 11.92
CA VAL A 82 -7.80 -3.62 13.16
C VAL A 82 -9.18 -3.02 13.38
N THR A 83 -10.20 -3.87 13.38
CA THR A 83 -11.59 -3.46 13.56
C THR A 83 -12.16 -4.08 14.83
N LEU A 84 -12.55 -3.26 15.80
CA LEU A 84 -13.25 -3.69 17.00
C LEU A 84 -14.75 -3.46 16.83
N ARG A 85 -15.57 -4.51 16.90
CA ARG A 85 -17.02 -4.39 16.73
C ARG A 85 -17.71 -4.28 18.08
N PHE A 86 -18.45 -3.20 18.32
CA PHE A 86 -19.24 -3.02 19.54
C PHE A 86 -20.67 -3.54 19.37
N ARG A 87 -21.21 -4.18 20.41
CA ARG A 87 -22.60 -4.63 20.44
C ARG A 87 -23.46 -3.63 21.22
N GLY A 88 -24.02 -2.63 20.51
CA GLY A 88 -25.18 -1.82 20.93
C GLY A 88 -24.99 -1.01 22.21
N ARG A 89 -25.13 -1.66 23.37
CA ARG A 89 -24.91 -1.07 24.69
C ARG A 89 -23.44 -0.92 25.05
N GLU A 90 -22.54 -1.56 24.32
CA GLU A 90 -21.08 -1.52 24.56
C GLU A 90 -20.38 -0.31 23.92
N ILE A 91 -21.11 0.58 23.24
CA ILE A 91 -20.54 1.82 22.69
C ILE A 91 -19.95 2.72 23.79
N THR A 92 -20.39 2.59 25.04
CA THR A 92 -19.81 3.28 26.21
C THR A 92 -18.45 2.70 26.62
N HIS A 93 -18.14 1.45 26.27
CA HIS A 93 -16.85 0.84 26.55
C HIS A 93 -15.79 1.19 25.49
N GLN A 94 -15.76 2.47 25.09
CA GLN A 94 -14.69 3.00 24.23
C GLN A 94 -13.33 2.84 24.90
N GLU A 95 -13.28 2.98 26.22
CA GLU A 95 -12.08 2.81 27.03
C GLU A 95 -11.49 1.41 26.92
N LEU A 96 -12.32 0.35 26.90
CA LEU A 96 -11.83 -1.02 26.69
C LEU A 96 -11.26 -1.22 25.29
N GLY A 97 -11.89 -0.62 24.28
CA GLY A 97 -11.39 -0.63 22.90
C GLY A 97 -10.07 0.12 22.77
N LEU A 98 -9.98 1.31 23.36
CA LEU A 98 -8.77 2.14 23.39
C LEU A 98 -7.63 1.42 24.12
N ALA A 99 -7.89 0.87 25.30
CA ALA A 99 -6.89 0.13 26.07
C ALA A 99 -6.35 -1.09 25.30
N LEU A 100 -7.21 -1.82 24.59
CA LEU A 100 -6.80 -2.96 23.77
C LEU A 100 -5.94 -2.51 22.58
N LEU A 101 -6.32 -1.41 21.91
CA LEU A 101 -5.56 -0.86 20.80
C LEU A 101 -4.21 -0.26 21.25
N GLU A 102 -4.17 0.38 22.42
CA GLU A 102 -2.94 0.84 23.05
C GLU A 102 -2.04 -0.31 23.46
N ARG A 103 -2.60 -1.42 23.98
CA ARG A 103 -1.84 -2.64 24.29
C ARG A 103 -1.22 -3.23 23.02
N ILE A 104 -2.01 -3.36 21.94
CA ILE A 104 -1.51 -3.81 20.63
C ILE A 104 -0.40 -2.88 20.12
N ARG A 105 -0.59 -1.57 20.24
CA ARG A 105 0.42 -0.57 19.84
C ARG A 105 1.71 -0.72 20.64
N THR A 106 1.60 -0.93 21.96
CA THR A 106 2.75 -1.06 22.85
C THR A 106 3.53 -2.35 22.59
N GLU A 107 2.83 -3.46 22.35
CA GLU A 107 3.47 -4.75 22.08
C GLU A 107 4.03 -4.89 20.65
N LEU A 108 3.52 -4.10 19.69
CA LEU A 108 4.08 -4.00 18.33
C LEU A 108 5.18 -2.93 18.24
N GLY A 109 5.12 -1.90 19.10
CA GLY A 109 6.17 -0.91 19.33
C GLY A 109 6.72 -0.29 18.05
N ASP A 110 8.04 -0.29 17.92
CA ASP A 110 8.79 0.32 16.82
C ASP A 110 8.66 -0.42 15.47
N SER A 111 8.03 -1.60 15.45
CA SER A 111 7.83 -2.40 14.24
C SER A 111 6.69 -1.86 13.37
N ILE A 112 5.91 -0.90 13.87
CA ILE A 112 4.72 -0.39 13.22
C ILE A 112 4.66 1.12 13.13
N VAL A 113 3.98 1.62 12.10
CA VAL A 113 3.58 3.00 11.93
C VAL A 113 2.06 3.04 11.92
N VAL A 114 1.48 3.86 12.80
CA VAL A 114 0.03 4.07 12.84
C VAL A 114 -0.32 5.09 11.75
N GLU A 115 -0.92 4.63 10.65
CA GLU A 115 -1.40 5.52 9.59
C GLU A 115 -2.71 6.21 10.01
N GLN A 116 -3.58 5.46 10.70
CA GLN A 116 -4.85 5.98 11.17
C GLN A 116 -5.04 5.63 12.64
N PHE A 117 -5.03 6.68 13.47
CA PHE A 117 -5.39 6.59 14.88
C PHE A 117 -6.79 6.01 15.06
N PRO A 118 -7.04 5.32 16.18
CA PRO A 118 -8.28 4.61 16.41
C PRO A 118 -9.47 5.59 16.38
N LYS A 119 -10.35 5.42 15.40
CA LYS A 119 -11.56 6.22 15.21
C LYS A 119 -12.79 5.37 15.38
N LEU A 120 -13.82 5.95 15.99
CA LEU A 120 -15.13 5.33 16.10
C LEU A 120 -15.93 5.63 14.84
N GLU A 121 -16.22 4.59 14.06
CA GLU A 121 -17.05 4.65 12.87
C GLU A 121 -18.36 3.90 13.15
N GLY A 122 -19.36 4.64 13.64
CA GLY A 122 -20.67 4.12 14.03
C GLY A 122 -20.59 3.12 15.19
N ARG A 123 -20.66 1.82 14.88
CA ARG A 123 -20.66 0.72 15.87
C ARG A 123 -19.33 -0.04 15.91
N GLN A 124 -18.30 0.50 15.26
CA GLN A 124 -17.01 -0.16 15.12
C GLN A 124 -15.90 0.84 15.44
N MET A 125 -14.83 0.39 16.10
CA MET A 125 -13.59 1.15 16.18
C MET A 125 -12.63 0.61 15.15
N ILE A 126 -12.03 1.49 14.36
CA ILE A 126 -11.08 1.08 13.32
C ILE A 126 -9.76 1.78 13.56
N MET A 127 -8.67 1.00 13.49
CA MET A 127 -7.30 1.49 13.51
C MET A 127 -6.54 0.87 12.34
N MET A 128 -5.74 1.68 11.64
CA MET A 128 -4.91 1.21 10.55
C MET A 128 -3.44 1.26 10.93
N ILE A 129 -2.77 0.13 10.75
CA ILE A 129 -1.38 -0.07 11.11
C ILE A 129 -0.63 -0.50 9.86
N ALA A 130 0.48 0.19 9.58
CA ALA A 130 1.43 -0.17 8.54
C ALA A 130 2.73 -0.67 9.17
N PRO A 131 3.50 -1.53 8.48
CA PRO A 131 4.80 -1.95 8.96
C PRO A 131 5.81 -0.80 8.88
N SER A 132 6.55 -0.58 9.97
CA SER A 132 7.64 0.40 10.04
C SER A 132 8.83 -0.13 9.23
N ARG A 133 8.87 0.23 7.95
CA ARG A 133 9.97 -0.14 7.06
C ARG A 133 11.25 0.59 7.43
N LYS A 134 11.97 0.14 8.47
CA LYS A 134 13.43 0.21 8.40
C LYS A 134 13.87 -0.89 7.43
N LYS A 135 14.32 -0.44 6.25
CA LYS A 135 14.83 -1.22 5.09
C LYS A 135 13.79 -1.55 4.01
N GLY A 136 13.20 -0.51 3.42
CA GLY A 136 12.41 -0.63 2.20
C GLY A 136 11.80 0.69 1.76
N ALA A 137 12.62 1.75 1.77
CA ALA A 137 12.26 3.06 1.25
C ALA A 137 12.05 2.99 -0.28
N GLY A 138 10.85 2.57 -0.68
CA GLY A 138 10.19 3.18 -1.82
C GLY A 138 9.59 4.49 -1.34
N ALA A 139 10.44 5.49 -1.13
CA ALA A 139 10.01 6.87 -1.00
C ALA A 139 9.47 7.29 -2.37
N SER A 140 8.22 6.93 -2.64
CA SER A 140 7.41 7.70 -3.57
C SER A 140 7.33 9.09 -2.97
N LYS A 141 8.13 10.00 -3.52
CA LYS A 141 7.89 11.44 -3.43
C LYS A 141 6.45 11.69 -3.88
N ALA A 142 5.54 11.71 -2.92
CA ALA A 142 4.27 12.40 -3.01
C ALA A 142 4.48 13.72 -2.25
N GLU A 143 5.10 14.68 -2.93
CA GLU A 143 5.07 16.07 -2.52
C GLU A 143 4.31 16.83 -3.63
N ALA A 144 3.08 17.23 -3.26
CA ALA A 144 2.32 18.38 -3.74
C ALA A 144 2.15 18.56 -5.28
N ALA A 145 0.97 18.36 -5.90
CA ALA A 145 -0.20 19.27 -5.90
C ALA A 145 0.22 20.76 -5.85
N ALA A 146 -0.06 21.68 -6.79
CA ALA A 146 -1.09 21.78 -7.82
C ALA A 146 -0.69 22.96 -8.78
N PRO A 147 -1.46 23.28 -9.84
CA PRO A 147 -1.11 24.18 -10.94
C PRO A 147 -1.29 25.66 -10.59
N THR A 148 -0.60 26.60 -11.27
CA THR A 148 -1.04 27.99 -11.56
C THR A 148 0.06 28.74 -12.35
N ALA A 149 -0.40 29.55 -13.33
CA ALA A 149 0.27 30.56 -14.17
C ALA A 149 1.00 30.08 -15.42
#